data_AF-A0A4U9DEY3-F1
#
_entry.id   AF-A0A4U9DEY3-F1
#
_cell.length_a   1.000
_cell.length_b   1.000
_cell.length_c   1.000
_cell.angle_alpha   90.00
_cell.angle_beta   90.00
_cell.angle_gamma   90.00
#
_symmetry.space_group_name_H-M   'P 1'
#
loop_
_entity.id
_entity.type
_entity.pdbx_description
1 polymer ?
#
loop_
_entity_poly.entity_id
_entity_poly.type
_entity_poly.pdbx_seq_one_letter_code
_entity_poly.pdbx_strand_id
1 'polypeptide(L)'
;MIGDPTGALTRNFENMREDEGLADRGTFIVDPQGIIQAIEVTAEGIGRDASDLLRKVKAAQYVASHPGEVCPAKWKEGDATLAPSLDWSAKSKISMSFTPWRRWRHLLTGSLTYVSSRGFPG
;
A
#
# COMPACT_ATOMS: atom_id res chain seq x y z
N MET A 1 13.08 8.01 -16.73
CA MET A 1 12.73 9.06 -15.76
C MET A 1 11.58 9.86 -16.37
N ILE A 2 10.45 9.99 -15.66
CA ILE A 2 9.27 10.74 -16.13
C ILE A 2 9.27 12.08 -15.40
N GLY A 3 9.10 13.17 -16.14
CA GLY A 3 8.91 14.50 -15.56
C GLY A 3 7.43 14.84 -15.42
N ASP A 4 7.04 15.38 -14.26
CA ASP A 4 5.67 15.85 -13.98
C ASP A 4 5.67 17.35 -13.61
N PRO A 5 5.97 18.26 -14.55
CA PRO A 5 6.05 19.70 -14.27
C PRO A 5 4.69 20.32 -13.88
N THR A 6 3.58 19.70 -14.31
CA THR A 6 2.22 20.13 -13.96
C THR A 6 1.80 19.69 -12.56
N GLY A 7 2.48 18.69 -11.99
CA GLY A 7 2.07 18.01 -10.77
C GLY A 7 0.77 17.20 -10.93
N ALA A 8 0.26 17.03 -12.16
CA ALA A 8 -1.01 16.36 -12.40
C ALA A 8 -0.90 14.87 -12.07
N LEU A 9 0.20 14.22 -12.46
CA LEU A 9 0.42 12.80 -12.15
C LEU A 9 0.54 12.60 -10.64
N THR A 10 1.34 13.43 -9.98
CA THR A 10 1.58 13.37 -8.54
C THR A 10 0.31 13.60 -7.73
N ARG A 11 -0.55 14.54 -8.16
CA ARG A 11 -1.87 14.78 -7.55
C ARG A 11 -2.87 13.66 -7.82
N ASN A 12 -2.83 13.03 -8.99
CA ASN A 12 -3.68 11.87 -9.29
C ASN A 12 -3.39 10.69 -8.35
N PHE A 13 -2.14 10.52 -7.91
CA PHE A 13 -1.75 9.54 -6.89
C PHE A 13 -1.89 10.05 -5.45
N GLU A 14 -2.50 11.23 -5.25
CA GLU A 14 -2.63 11.90 -3.95
C GLU A 14 -1.29 12.03 -3.18
N ASN A 15 -0.17 12.12 -3.91
CA ASN A 15 1.18 12.03 -3.37
C ASN A 15 1.92 13.38 -3.42
N MET A 16 1.19 14.49 -3.57
CA MET A 16 1.73 15.84 -3.72
C MET A 16 1.84 16.55 -2.37
N ARG A 17 3.01 17.11 -2.09
CA ARG A 17 3.21 18.06 -0.99
C ARG A 17 2.91 19.46 -1.53
N GLU A 18 1.66 19.89 -1.40
CA GLU A 18 1.20 21.17 -1.97
C GLU A 18 1.96 22.40 -1.41
N ASP A 19 2.56 22.26 -0.22
CA ASP A 19 3.39 23.27 0.43
C ASP A 19 4.77 23.45 -0.22
N GLU A 20 5.34 22.37 -0.76
CA GLU A 20 6.71 22.37 -1.32
C GLU A 20 6.73 22.19 -2.85
N GLY A 21 5.60 21.84 -3.47
CA GLY A 21 5.54 21.54 -4.89
C GLY A 21 6.27 20.24 -5.28
N LEU A 22 6.56 19.38 -4.31
CA LEU A 22 7.31 18.14 -4.47
C LEU A 22 6.44 16.92 -4.19
N ALA A 23 6.75 15.79 -4.82
CA ALA A 23 6.12 14.51 -4.52
C ALA A 23 6.70 13.90 -3.25
N ASP A 24 5.85 13.31 -2.41
CA ASP A 24 6.31 12.41 -1.33
C ASP A 24 6.99 11.16 -1.92
N ARG A 25 7.76 10.42 -1.12
CA ARG A 25 8.43 9.18 -1.57
C ARG A 25 7.45 8.01 -1.61
N GLY A 26 6.59 8.03 -2.63
CA GLY A 26 5.59 7.02 -2.91
C GLY A 26 6.09 5.93 -3.86
N THR A 27 5.69 4.68 -3.60
CA THR A 27 5.84 3.54 -4.50
C THR A 27 4.47 2.88 -4.64
N PHE A 28 4.02 2.74 -5.89
CA PHE A 28 2.71 2.21 -6.23
C PHE A 28 2.90 0.97 -7.11
N ILE A 29 2.31 -0.15 -6.71
CA ILE A 29 2.25 -1.36 -7.53
C ILE A 29 0.90 -1.38 -8.22
N VAL A 30 0.92 -1.33 -9.56
CA VAL A 30 -0.27 -1.31 -10.39
C VAL A 30 -0.33 -2.61 -11.19
N ASP A 31 -1.48 -3.25 -11.20
CA ASP A 31 -1.69 -4.46 -12.00
C ASP A 31 -1.96 -4.13 -13.49
N PRO A 32 -1.98 -5.14 -14.38
CA PRO A 32 -2.29 -4.93 -15.79
C PRO A 32 -3.70 -4.39 -16.08
N GLN A 33 -4.61 -4.45 -15.11
CA GLN A 33 -5.97 -3.91 -15.19
C GLN A 33 -6.02 -2.43 -14.76
N GLY A 34 -4.89 -1.85 -14.34
CA GLY A 34 -4.79 -0.47 -13.88
C GLY A 34 -5.23 -0.26 -12.44
N ILE A 35 -5.42 -1.32 -11.66
CA ILE A 35 -5.78 -1.26 -10.24
C ILE A 35 -4.51 -1.24 -9.39
N ILE A 36 -4.49 -0.35 -8.40
CA ILE A 36 -3.39 -0.25 -7.44
C ILE A 36 -3.52 -1.38 -6.41
N GLN A 37 -2.54 -2.28 -6.38
CA GLN A 37 -2.51 -3.45 -5.49
C GLN A 37 -1.73 -3.21 -4.20
N ALA A 38 -0.75 -2.31 -4.24
CA ALA A 38 0.00 -1.91 -3.04
C ALA A 38 0.49 -0.47 -3.14
N ILE A 39 0.54 0.19 -1.98
CA ILE A 39 1.01 1.57 -1.82
C ILE A 39 2.02 1.59 -0.67
N GLU A 40 3.14 2.25 -0.88
CA GLU A 40 4.13 2.51 0.16
C GLU A 40 4.57 3.97 0.07
N VAL A 41 4.33 4.74 1.12
CA VAL A 41 4.75 6.14 1.21
C VAL A 41 5.68 6.27 2.41
N THR A 42 6.91 6.71 2.17
CA THR A 42 7.90 6.93 3.23
C THR A 42 8.23 8.41 3.37
N ALA A 43 8.61 8.83 4.58
CA ALA A 43 9.12 10.17 4.81
C ALA A 43 10.49 10.36 4.14
N GLU A 44 10.89 11.61 3.88
CA GLU A 44 12.15 11.95 3.20
C GLU A 44 13.40 11.31 3.81
N GLY A 45 13.42 11.12 5.13
CA GLY A 45 14.54 10.52 5.86
C GLY A 45 14.54 8.97 5.90
N ILE A 46 13.53 8.31 5.34
CA ILE A 46 13.37 6.85 5.44
C ILE A 46 13.56 6.22 4.05
N GLY A 47 14.65 5.45 3.93
CA GLY A 47 14.96 4.66 2.76
C GLY A 47 13.93 3.54 2.55
N ARG A 48 13.64 3.26 1.28
CA ARG A 48 12.79 2.14 0.86
C ARG A 48 13.62 0.87 0.75
N ASP A 49 13.00 -0.27 1.01
CA ASP A 49 13.61 -1.58 0.81
C ASP A 49 13.12 -2.21 -0.50
N ALA A 50 14.04 -2.37 -1.46
CA ALA A 50 13.73 -3.00 -2.74
C ALA A 50 13.31 -4.47 -2.60
N SER A 51 13.77 -5.17 -1.54
CA SER A 51 13.43 -6.56 -1.31
C SER A 51 11.96 -6.73 -0.89
N ASP A 52 11.42 -5.80 -0.10
CA ASP A 52 10.00 -5.82 0.27
C ASP A 52 9.11 -5.44 -0.93
N LEU A 53 9.55 -4.49 -1.76
CA LEU A 53 8.87 -4.17 -3.01
C LEU A 53 8.78 -5.40 -3.92
N LEU A 54 9.89 -6.11 -4.13
CA LEU A 54 9.92 -7.32 -4.95
C LEU A 54 8.99 -8.40 -4.41
N ARG A 55 8.96 -8.58 -3.08
CA ARG A 55 8.07 -9.53 -2.42
C ARG A 55 6.59 -9.19 -2.67
N LYS A 56 6.21 -7.92 -2.53
CA LYS A 56 4.84 -7.44 -2.81
C LYS A 56 4.46 -7.66 -4.28
N VAL A 57 5.36 -7.38 -5.24
CA VAL A 57 5.12 -7.62 -6.67
C VAL A 57 4.87 -9.11 -6.94
N LYS A 58 5.72 -10.00 -6.40
CA LYS A 58 5.56 -11.45 -6.57
C LYS A 58 4.26 -11.97 -5.95
N ALA A 59 3.89 -11.47 -4.76
CA ALA A 59 2.63 -11.83 -4.12
C ALA A 59 1.43 -11.38 -4.97
N ALA A 60 1.46 -10.17 -5.52
CA ALA A 60 0.41 -9.67 -6.41
C ALA A 60 0.27 -10.54 -7.68
N GLN A 61 1.39 -10.94 -8.28
CA GLN A 61 1.39 -11.86 -9.43
C GLN A 61 0.86 -13.25 -9.07
N TYR A 62 1.17 -13.76 -7.88
CA TYR A 62 0.67 -15.04 -7.40
C TYR A 62 -0.85 -15.04 -7.23
N VAL A 63 -1.39 -14.05 -6.51
CA VAL A 63 -2.84 -13.90 -6.31
C VAL A 63 -3.58 -13.69 -7.64
N ALA A 64 -2.97 -12.99 -8.59
CA ALA A 64 -3.53 -12.81 -9.93
C ALA A 64 -3.59 -14.11 -10.76
N SER A 65 -2.66 -15.05 -10.53
CA SER A 65 -2.61 -16.35 -11.24
C SER A 65 -3.37 -17.47 -10.52
N HIS A 66 -3.59 -17.35 -9.21
CA HIS A 66 -4.29 -18.34 -8.38
C HIS A 66 -5.53 -17.69 -7.73
N PRO A 67 -6.61 -17.50 -8.50
CA PRO A 67 -7.82 -16.88 -7.99
C PRO A 67 -8.43 -17.72 -6.87
N GLY A 68 -8.56 -17.13 -5.68
CA GLY A 68 -9.05 -17.82 -4.49
C GLY A 68 -7.94 -18.25 -3.52
N GLU A 69 -6.69 -17.86 -3.75
CA GLU A 69 -5.62 -17.97 -2.77
C GLU A 69 -5.15 -16.59 -2.30
N VAL A 70 -4.77 -16.49 -1.03
CA VAL A 70 -4.21 -15.27 -0.45
C VAL A 70 -2.83 -15.54 0.14
N CYS A 71 -1.91 -14.58 -0.07
CA CYS A 71 -0.56 -14.64 0.47
C CYS A 71 -0.56 -14.12 1.93
N PRO A 72 -0.15 -14.93 2.92
CA PRO A 72 -0.05 -14.49 4.32
C PRO A 72 1.06 -13.45 4.55
N ALA A 73 1.13 -12.90 5.76
CA ALA A 73 2.17 -11.96 6.15
C ALA A 73 3.57 -12.59 5.97
N LYS A 74 4.50 -11.83 5.38
CA LYS A 74 5.87 -12.25 5.04
C LYS A 74 5.98 -13.37 3.99
N TRP A 75 4.91 -13.70 3.27
CA TRP A 75 4.95 -14.69 2.19
C TRP A 75 6.06 -14.42 1.17
N LYS A 76 6.78 -15.47 0.82
CA LYS A 76 7.74 -15.54 -0.28
C LYS A 76 7.32 -16.62 -1.27
N GLU A 77 7.87 -16.53 -2.47
CA GLU A 77 7.64 -17.52 -3.53
C GLU A 77 8.02 -18.93 -3.03
N GLY A 78 7.04 -19.83 -3.00
CA GLY A 78 7.18 -21.19 -2.47
C GLY A 78 6.64 -21.40 -1.05
N ASP A 79 6.26 -20.33 -0.33
CA ASP A 79 5.61 -20.45 0.97
C ASP A 79 4.14 -20.86 0.84
N ALA A 80 3.61 -21.51 1.88
CA ALA A 80 2.22 -21.93 1.94
C ALA A 80 1.25 -20.75 1.80
N THR A 81 0.23 -20.94 0.97
CA THR A 81 -0.85 -20.00 0.72
C THR A 81 -2.10 -20.41 1.48
N LEU A 82 -3.01 -19.46 1.68
CA LEU A 82 -4.28 -19.72 2.34
C LEU A 82 -5.39 -19.66 1.29
N ALA A 83 -6.17 -20.73 1.15
CA ALA A 83 -7.43 -20.70 0.42
C ALA A 83 -8.55 -20.27 1.41
N PRO A 84 -9.19 -19.11 1.25
CA PRO A 84 -10.29 -18.72 2.10
C PRO A 84 -11.51 -19.59 1.77
N SER A 85 -11.80 -20.59 2.60
CA SER A 85 -13.12 -21.22 2.64
C SER A 85 -14.12 -20.28 3.33
N LEU A 86 -15.38 -20.37 2.90
CA LEU A 86 -16.52 -19.45 3.12
C LEU A 86 -16.82 -18.98 4.57
N ASP A 87 -16.12 -19.46 5.59
CA ASP A 87 -16.30 -19.02 6.98
C ASP A 87 -15.63 -17.66 7.28
N TRP A 88 -14.60 -17.28 6.50
CA TRP A 88 -13.80 -16.07 6.76
C TRP A 88 -14.32 -14.80 6.02
N SER A 89 -14.93 -14.95 4.85
CA SER A 89 -15.29 -13.82 3.95
C SER A 89 -16.37 -12.89 4.53
N ALA A 90 -17.03 -13.29 5.61
CA ALA A 90 -18.04 -12.48 6.30
C ALA A 90 -17.47 -11.33 7.14
N LYS A 91 -16.17 -11.31 7.49
CA LYS A 91 -15.58 -10.27 8.36
C LYS A 91 -14.67 -9.27 7.65
N SER A 92 -14.39 -9.44 6.36
CA SER A 92 -13.40 -8.65 5.62
C SER A 92 -13.98 -7.61 4.65
N LYS A 93 -15.30 -7.36 4.69
CA LYS A 93 -15.85 -6.09 4.17
C LYS A 93 -15.50 -4.95 5.12
N ILE A 94 -14.22 -4.57 5.12
CA ILE A 94 -13.83 -3.23 5.53
C ILE A 94 -14.40 -2.30 4.46
N SER A 95 -15.60 -1.79 4.70
CA SER A 95 -16.03 -0.52 4.15
C SER A 95 -15.07 0.52 4.74
N MET A 96 -13.94 0.74 4.09
CA MET A 96 -13.10 1.89 4.36
C MET A 96 -13.92 3.10 3.89
N SER A 97 -14.67 3.70 4.80
CA SER A 97 -14.93 5.13 4.68
C SER A 97 -13.56 5.78 4.63
N PHE A 98 -13.15 6.19 3.43
CA PHE A 98 -11.92 6.90 3.13
C PHE A 98 -11.90 8.14 4.01
N THR A 99 -11.34 8.03 5.22
CA THR A 99 -11.15 9.20 6.06
C THR A 99 -9.98 9.90 5.39
N PRO A 100 -10.18 11.10 4.81
CA PRO A 100 -9.15 11.68 3.96
C PRO A 100 -7.87 11.84 4.77
N TRP A 101 -6.76 11.35 4.21
CA TRP A 101 -5.39 11.53 4.74
C TRP A 101 -5.11 13.00 5.12
N ARG A 102 -5.81 13.94 4.47
CA ARG A 102 -5.88 15.38 4.79
C ARG A 102 -6.13 15.70 6.27
N ARG A 103 -6.85 14.86 7.03
CA ARG A 103 -7.21 15.16 8.43
C ARG A 103 -6.07 14.88 9.43
N TRP A 104 -5.10 14.05 9.08
CA TRP A 104 -4.06 13.60 10.02
C TRP A 104 -2.69 14.23 9.77
N ARG A 105 -2.50 14.95 8.65
CA ARG A 105 -1.23 15.63 8.31
C ARG A 105 -0.78 16.65 9.35
N HIS A 106 -1.72 17.32 10.04
CA HIS A 106 -1.42 18.33 11.07
C HIS A 106 -0.98 17.74 12.43
N LEU A 107 -1.13 16.43 12.65
CA LEU A 107 -0.78 15.79 13.94
C LEU A 107 0.59 15.10 13.91
N LEU A 108 1.26 15.05 12.76
CA LEU A 108 2.52 14.31 12.58
C LEU A 108 3.80 15.13 12.84
N THR A 109 3.68 16.38 13.30
CA THR A 109 4.84 17.24 13.61
C THR A 109 5.45 17.04 15.01
N GLY A 110 5.07 16.01 15.77
CA GLY A 110 5.59 15.86 17.15
C GLY A 110 5.71 14.46 17.73
N SER A 111 5.16 13.42 17.12
CA SER A 111 5.29 12.06 17.65
C SER A 111 5.17 11.03 16.54
N LEU A 112 6.20 10.18 16.40
CA LEU A 112 6.16 8.95 15.61
C LEU A 112 4.93 8.14 16.03
N THR A 113 3.84 8.28 15.27
CA THR A 113 2.62 7.51 15.50
C THR A 113 2.67 6.36 14.51
N TYR A 114 3.14 5.20 14.99
CA TYR A 114 3.03 3.96 14.24
C TYR A 114 1.56 3.56 14.16
N VAL A 115 0.90 3.89 13.05
CA VAL A 115 -0.43 3.36 12.74
C VAL A 115 -0.21 2.02 12.01
N SER A 116 0.08 0.97 12.77
CA SER A 116 -0.26 -0.37 12.31
C SER A 116 -1.78 -0.48 12.41
N SER A 117 -2.42 -0.78 11.28
CA SER A 117 -3.68 -1.52 11.33
C SER A 117 -3.37 -2.75 12.17
N ARG A 118 -3.90 -2.75 13.40
CA ARG A 118 -3.71 -3.81 14.38
C ARG A 118 -3.88 -5.15 13.66
N GLY A 119 -2.78 -5.91 13.54
CA GLY A 119 -2.91 -7.36 13.60
C GLY A 119 -3.65 -7.64 14.90
N PHE A 120 -4.85 -8.20 14.80
CA PHE A 120 -5.60 -8.55 16.00
C PHE A 120 -4.96 -9.79 16.64
N PRO A 121 -4.78 -9.78 17.97
CA PRO A 121 -4.49 -10.97 18.76
C PRO A 121 -5.77 -11.79 18.93
N GLY A 122 -5.63 -13.11 19.03
CA GLY A 122 -6.71 -14.05 19.33
C GLY A 122 -6.72 -15.24 18.39
#